data_AF-A0A9D8J590-F1
#
_entry.id   AF-A0A9D8J590-F1
#
_cell.length_a   1.000
_cell.length_b   1.000
_cell.length_c   1.000
_cell.angle_alpha   90.00
_cell.angle_beta   90.00
_cell.angle_gamma   90.00
#
_symmetry.space_group_name_H-M   'P 1'
#
loop_
_entity.id
_entity.type
_entity.pdbx_description
1 polymer ?
#
loop_
_entity_poly.entity_id
_entity_poly.type
_entity_poly.pdbx_seq_one_letter_code
_entity_poly.pdbx_strand_id
1 'polypeptide(L)' 'MHRVDLGTDMGSFLCQQGLEHQLNVGVFGKKASLDYLLSPGDRVEIYEEVRFDPKQARFNKLGKKHV' A
#
# COMPACT_ATOMS: atom_id res chain seq x y z
N MET A 1 8.18 -12.39 3.10
CA MET A 1 6.92 -12.86 3.73
C MET A 1 7.04 -12.59 5.22
N HIS A 2 6.27 -11.64 5.75
CA HIS A 2 6.30 -11.33 7.17
C HIS A 2 5.51 -12.39 7.93
N ARG A 3 6.00 -12.82 9.09
CA ARG A 3 5.23 -13.69 9.98
C ARG A 3 4.20 -12.83 10.69
N VAL A 4 2.95 -13.26 10.60
CA VAL A 4 1.81 -12.63 11.28
C VAL A 4 1.15 -13.72 12.11
N ASP A 5 0.94 -13.43 13.39
CA ASP A 5 0.22 -14.33 14.27
C ASP A 5 -1.28 -14.26 13.96
N LEU A 6 -1.97 -15.40 14.11
CA LEU A 6 -3.41 -15.49 13.85
C LEU A 6 -4.17 -14.46 14.70
N GLY A 7 -5.03 -13.67 14.05
CA GLY A 7 -5.87 -12.69 14.74
C GLY A 7 -5.17 -11.35 15.01
N THR A 8 -3.99 -11.10 14.45
CA THR A 8 -3.41 -9.75 14.40
C THR A 8 -4.29 -8.89 13.48
N ASP A 9 -4.76 -7.74 13.97
CA ASP A 9 -5.45 -6.78 13.13
C ASP A 9 -4.47 -6.04 12.20
N MET A 10 -4.99 -5.58 11.06
CA MET A 10 -4.22 -4.87 10.04
C MET A 10 -3.52 -3.63 10.62
N GLY A 11 -4.16 -2.87 11.50
CA GLY A 11 -3.60 -1.69 12.13
C GLY A 11 -2.36 -2.00 12.96
N SER A 12 -2.46 -2.98 13.85
CA SER A 12 -1.35 -3.46 14.68
C SER A 12 -0.20 -3.99 13.82
N PHE A 13 -0.50 -4.73 12.75
CA PHE A 13 0.51 -5.21 11.81
C PHE A 13 1.26 -4.06 11.12
N LEU A 14 0.56 -3.05 10.63
CA LEU A 14 1.18 -1.90 9.96
C LEU A 14 2.04 -1.09 10.93
N CYS A 15 1.55 -0.87 12.15
CA CYS A 15 2.30 -0.22 13.23
C CYS A 15 3.61 -0.96 13.53
N GLN A 16 3.58 -2.30 13.62
CA GLN A 16 4.77 -3.12 13.81
C GLN A 16 5.80 -2.94 12.67
N GLN A 17 5.34 -2.70 11.44
CA GLN A 17 6.21 -2.43 10.30
C GLN A 17 6.70 -0.97 10.23
N GLY A 18 6.34 -0.13 11.20
CA GLY A 18 6.70 1.30 11.22
C GLY A 18 5.91 2.13 10.21
N LEU A 19 4.75 1.64 9.77
CA LEU A 19 3.88 2.29 8.80
C LEU A 19 2.65 2.82 9.53
N GLU A 20 2.69 4.10 9.94
CA GLU A 20 1.63 4.71 10.74
C GLU A 20 0.65 5.59 9.94
N HIS A 21 -0.64 5.40 10.26
CA HIS A 21 -1.82 6.26 10.05
C HIS A 21 -2.21 6.72 8.62
N GLN A 22 -3.52 6.56 8.32
CA GLN A 22 -4.23 6.99 7.09
C GLN A 22 -3.76 6.35 5.76
N LEU A 23 -3.22 5.13 5.82
CA LEU A 23 -2.96 4.37 4.60
C LEU A 23 -4.25 3.78 4.05
N ASN A 24 -4.53 4.02 2.77
CA ASN A 24 -5.52 3.24 2.04
C ASN A 24 -4.95 1.85 1.86
N VAL A 25 -5.51 0.85 2.55
CA VAL A 25 -4.99 -0.52 2.52
C VAL A 25 -5.97 -1.51 1.93
N GLY A 26 -5.45 -2.62 1.45
CA GLY A 26 -6.22 -3.71 0.91
C GLY A 26 -5.60 -5.07 1.11
N VAL A 27 -6.40 -6.11 0.93
CA VAL A 27 -5.99 -7.51 0.91
C VAL A 27 -6.41 -8.10 -0.43
N PHE A 28 -5.45 -8.63 -1.20
CA PHE A 28 -5.68 -9.22 -2.52
C PHE A 28 -6.56 -8.35 -3.45
N GLY A 29 -6.19 -7.08 -3.64
CA GLY A 29 -6.90 -6.15 -4.54
C GLY A 29 -8.26 -5.64 -4.03
N LYS A 30 -8.63 -5.95 -2.78
CA LYS A 30 -9.86 -5.43 -2.15
C LYS A 30 -9.49 -4.50 -1.01
N LYS A 31 -10.13 -3.31 -0.96
CA LYS A 31 -9.98 -2.40 0.17
C LYS A 31 -10.36 -3.08 1.49
N ALA A 32 -9.57 -2.85 2.53
CA ALA A 32 -9.76 -3.41 3.86
C ALA A 32 -9.67 -2.30 4.92
N SER A 33 -10.34 -2.51 6.06
CA SER A 33 -10.22 -1.64 7.23
C SER A 33 -8.96 -1.97 8.03
N LEU A 34 -8.54 -1.05 8.90
CA LEU A 34 -7.46 -1.31 9.85
C LEU A 34 -7.85 -2.36 10.90
N ASP A 35 -9.14 -2.55 11.16
CA ASP A 35 -9.64 -3.58 12.08
C ASP A 35 -9.73 -4.98 11.44
N TYR A 36 -9.34 -5.12 10.17
CA TYR A 36 -9.37 -6.40 9.48
C TYR A 36 -8.37 -7.37 10.11
N LEU A 37 -8.85 -8.56 10.52
CA LEU A 37 -8.00 -9.60 11.08
C LEU A 37 -7.23 -10.33 9.96
N LEU A 38 -5.91 -10.27 10.03
CA LEU A 38 -5.02 -10.91 9.06
C LEU A 38 -4.89 -12.41 9.29
N SER A 39 -4.80 -13.14 8.19
CA SER A 39 -4.52 -14.58 8.16
C SER A 39 -3.18 -14.87 7.49
N PRO A 40 -2.49 -15.96 7.86
CA PRO A 40 -1.29 -16.40 7.15
C PRO A 40 -1.56 -16.58 5.65
N GLY A 41 -0.75 -15.92 4.83
CA GLY A 41 -0.88 -15.94 3.37
C GLY A 41 -1.57 -14.72 2.78
N ASP A 42 -2.16 -13.84 3.61
CA ASP A 42 -2.71 -12.58 3.12
C ASP A 42 -1.63 -11.69 2.52
N ARG A 43 -1.90 -11.16 1.33
CA ARG A 43 -1.10 -10.11 0.72
C ARG A 43 -1.71 -8.76 1.06
N VAL A 44 -1.08 -8.06 2.00
CA VAL A 44 -1.38 -6.67 2.32
C VAL A 44 -0.83 -5.76 1.24
N GLU A 45 -1.68 -4.88 0.72
CA GLU A 45 -1.40 -3.88 -0.30
C GLU A 45 -1.61 -2.49 0.30
N ILE A 46 -0.66 -1.59 0.04
CA ILE A 46 -0.70 -0.20 0.51
C ILE A 46 -0.88 0.69 -0.72
N TYR A 47 -1.99 1.41 -0.78
CA TYR A 47 -2.29 2.36 -1.84
C TYR A 47 -1.90 3.77 -1.41
N GLU A 48 -1.13 4.43 -2.25
CA GLU A 48 -0.82 5.86 -2.12
C GLU A 48 -1.74 6.69 -3.00
N GLU A 49 -2.00 7.93 -2.58
CA GLU A 49 -2.69 8.89 -3.42
C GLU A 49 -1.81 9.31 -4.60
N VAL A 50 -2.43 9.41 -5.78
CA VAL A 50 -1.75 9.89 -6.98
C VAL A 50 -1.54 11.40 -6.87
N ARG A 51 -0.29 11.81 -6.60
CA ARG A 51 0.07 13.23 -6.39
C ARG A 51 0.25 14.05 -7.67
N PHE A 52 0.34 13.40 -8.82
CA PHE A 52 0.65 14.04 -10.09
C PHE A 52 -0.10 13.38 -11.24
N ASP A 53 -0.42 14.13 -12.29
CA ASP A 53 -1.00 13.54 -13.49
C ASP A 53 0.02 12.58 -14.14
N PRO A 54 -0.29 11.27 -14.24
CA PRO A 54 0.63 10.28 -14.80
C PRO A 54 0.96 10.54 -16.28
N LYS A 55 0.06 11.17 -17.04
CA LYS A 55 0.31 11.54 -18.45
C LYS A 55 1.32 12.68 -18.54
N GLN A 56 1.19 13.69 -17.68
CA GLN A 56 2.15 14.79 -17.59
C GLN A 56 3.52 14.30 -17.12
N ALA A 57 3.57 13.45 -16.08
CA ALA A 57 4.82 12.84 -15.64
C ALA A 57 5.51 12.02 -16.74
N ARG A 58 4.73 11.26 -17.53
CA ARG A 58 5.23 10.53 -18.69
C ARG A 58 5.77 11.47 -19.77
N PHE A 59 5.05 12.53 -20.11
CA PHE A 59 5.48 13.52 -21.10
C PHE A 59 6.81 14.18 -20.69
N ASN A 60 6.92 14.63 -19.44
CA ASN A 60 8.13 15.23 -18.89
C ASN A 60 9.34 14.25 -18.89
N LYS A 61 9.08 12.95 -18.73
CA LYS A 61 10.13 11.91 -18.83
C LYS A 61 10.59 11.68 -20.27
N LEU A 62 9.69 11.77 -21.24
CA LEU A 62 9.99 11.56 -22.67
C LEU A 62 10.59 12.79 -23.35
N GLY A 63 10.20 14.00 -22.92
CA GLY A 63 10.72 15.28 -23.44
C GLY A 63 12.19 15.54 -23.10
N LYS A 64 12.81 14.73 -22.23
CA LYS A 64 14.25 14.74 -21.95
C LYS A 64 15.08 13.86 -22.90
N LYS A 65 14.61 13.59 -24.12
CA LYS A 65 15.40 12.92 -25.15
C LYS A 65 16.16 13.94 -25.98
N HIS A 66 17.47 14.04 -25.72
CA HIS A 66 18.55 14.56 -26.57
C HIS A 66 18.22 15.76 -27.47
N VAL A 67 18.66 16.95 -27.03
CA VAL A 67 19.27 17.93 -27.94
C VAL A 67 20.78 17.75 -27.83
#